data_AF-A0A1I8BLR1-F1
#
_entry.id   AF-A0A1I8BLR1-F1
#
_cell.length_a   1.000
_cell.length_b   1.000
_cell.length_c   1.000
_cell.angle_alpha   90.00
_cell.angle_beta   90.00
_cell.angle_gamma   90.00
#
_symmetry.space_group_name_H-M   'P 1'
#
loop_
_entity.id
_entity.type
_entity.pdbx_description
1 polymer ?
#
loop_
_entity_poly.entity_id
_entity_poly.type
_entity_poly.pdbx_seq_one_letter_code
_entity_poly.pdbx_strand_id
1 'polypeptide(L)'
;MNGEGTSSSNSSSKKRSKQLIQCRACNCFMLSKDIDKHQKLNESTTNLSESSIQLETPKQVIQKRVNKISNTRNNKRPSSTGNYNCNNSGFINTQIALIEPNNGMTLQVRSLNNLKDETDWEKNFPMEMFGWQRRHSALVNPEMLSTICAPPRSAFAIISDDETPFTVDVVVLWPCSEIPLMQIAFPPTFIIQQTFDSSLARLQLIQSSGQPLNNILLKPEISKNETTLQEWSKLSKLDYFNYFIKCYFGNALFLINSNSTQIIYYGRKLNFKIIFKEEEKEYDEDTDIERKMKSLCKIEDESETINSSIYYPTVHRVSHLCKFKIDWNEILQLEANKDEKKNQGFSDVDDPDCLL
;
A
#
# COMPACT_ATOMS: atom_id res chain seq x y z
N MET A 1 -23.07 -61.12 49.15
CA MET A 1 -24.15 -60.30 48.59
C MET A 1 -23.74 -58.84 48.74
N ASN A 2 -23.55 -58.18 47.60
CA ASN A 2 -23.84 -56.78 47.23
C ASN A 2 -23.57 -55.67 48.27
N GLY A 3 -22.87 -54.57 48.00
CA GLY A 3 -22.35 -53.99 46.77
C GLY A 3 -21.97 -52.52 47.02
N GLU A 4 -20.96 -52.05 46.28
CA GLU A 4 -20.80 -50.73 45.61
C GLU A 4 -21.22 -49.44 46.35
N GLY A 5 -20.50 -48.31 46.33
CA GLY A 5 -19.35 -47.87 45.55
C GLY A 5 -19.28 -46.34 45.66
N THR A 6 -18.17 -45.80 46.18
CA THR A 6 -17.93 -44.36 46.28
C THR A 6 -17.38 -43.81 44.97
N SER A 7 -18.19 -43.07 44.22
CA SER A 7 -17.79 -42.39 42.99
C SER A 7 -17.24 -40.98 43.28
N SER A 8 -15.91 -40.86 43.28
CA SER A 8 -15.19 -39.58 43.25
C SER A 8 -15.12 -39.04 41.82
N SER A 9 -15.85 -37.97 41.52
CA SER A 9 -15.83 -37.28 40.23
C SER A 9 -14.63 -36.33 40.12
N ASN A 10 -13.60 -36.71 39.36
CA ASN A 10 -12.52 -35.84 38.92
C ASN A 10 -12.98 -34.99 37.72
N SER A 11 -13.21 -33.69 37.92
CA SER A 11 -13.47 -32.73 36.84
C SER A 11 -12.16 -32.27 36.20
N SER A 12 -11.76 -32.91 35.10
CA SER A 12 -10.64 -32.46 34.28
C SER A 12 -11.11 -31.41 33.26
N SER A 13 -10.79 -30.14 33.55
CA SER A 13 -11.08 -29.00 32.69
C SER A 13 -10.20 -29.02 31.42
N LYS A 14 -10.64 -29.76 30.40
CA LYS A 14 -10.02 -29.71 29.05
C LYS A 14 -10.10 -28.29 28.50
N LYS A 15 -8.95 -27.60 28.41
CA LYS A 15 -8.76 -26.33 27.68
C LYS A 15 -9.15 -26.55 26.21
N ARG A 16 -10.40 -26.27 25.84
CA ARG A 16 -10.84 -26.23 24.44
C ARG A 16 -10.08 -25.10 23.74
N SER A 17 -9.30 -25.43 22.72
CA SER A 17 -8.66 -24.45 21.85
C SER A 17 -9.76 -23.59 21.23
N LYS A 18 -9.57 -22.27 21.28
CA LYS A 18 -10.53 -21.30 20.75
C LYS A 18 -10.46 -21.35 19.21
N GLN A 19 -11.41 -22.03 18.59
CA GLN A 19 -11.51 -22.13 17.14
C GLN A 19 -11.91 -20.77 16.53
N LEU A 20 -11.07 -20.25 15.65
CA LEU A 20 -11.37 -19.07 14.82
C LEU A 20 -12.14 -19.52 13.57
N ILE A 21 -13.18 -18.76 13.21
CA ILE A 21 -14.04 -18.99 12.04
C ILE A 21 -14.00 -17.73 11.18
N GLN A 22 -13.99 -17.89 9.85
CA GLN A 22 -14.06 -16.81 8.88
C GLN A 22 -15.52 -16.49 8.53
N CYS A 23 -15.94 -15.24 8.68
CA CYS A 23 -17.26 -14.78 8.27
C CYS A 23 -17.31 -14.59 6.74
N ARG A 24 -18.30 -15.19 6.08
CA ARG A 24 -18.44 -15.17 4.61
C ARG A 24 -18.85 -13.81 4.03
N ALA A 25 -19.45 -12.93 4.83
CA ALA A 25 -19.92 -11.62 4.36
C ALA A 25 -18.80 -10.56 4.31
N CYS A 26 -17.95 -10.51 5.34
CA CYS A 26 -16.85 -9.54 5.48
C CYS A 26 -15.44 -10.14 5.25
N ASN A 27 -15.32 -11.46 5.12
CA ASN A 27 -14.04 -12.22 5.14
C ASN A 27 -13.18 -12.06 6.41
N CYS A 28 -13.76 -11.57 7.51
CA CYS A 28 -13.08 -11.34 8.78
C CYS A 28 -13.04 -12.61 9.66
N PHE A 29 -11.95 -12.79 10.45
CA PHE A 29 -11.73 -13.95 11.32
C PHE A 29 -12.07 -13.63 12.77
N MET A 30 -12.88 -14.46 13.41
CA MET A 30 -13.30 -14.25 14.78
C MET A 30 -13.59 -15.55 15.52
N LEU A 31 -13.70 -15.48 16.84
CA LEU A 31 -13.99 -16.65 17.67
C LEU A 31 -15.37 -17.21 17.30
N SER A 32 -15.48 -18.54 17.27
CA SER A 32 -16.74 -19.23 16.91
C SER A 32 -17.96 -18.75 17.69
N LYS A 33 -17.79 -18.39 18.97
CA LYS A 33 -18.85 -17.87 19.84
C LYS A 33 -19.35 -16.47 19.48
N ASP A 34 -18.61 -15.72 18.65
CA ASP A 34 -18.89 -14.32 18.34
C ASP A 34 -19.48 -14.14 16.92
N ILE A 35 -19.60 -15.22 16.12
CA ILE A 35 -20.06 -15.15 14.73
C ILE A 35 -21.51 -14.68 14.61
N ASP A 36 -22.40 -15.14 15.50
CA ASP A 36 -23.82 -14.78 15.48
C ASP A 36 -24.03 -13.28 15.82
N LYS A 37 -23.23 -12.75 16.76
CA LYS A 37 -23.27 -11.31 17.10
C LYS A 37 -22.81 -10.46 15.92
N HIS A 38 -21.77 -10.91 15.23
CA HIS A 38 -21.24 -10.22 14.07
C HIS A 38 -22.19 -10.23 12.87
N GLN A 39 -22.86 -11.36 12.60
CA GLN A 39 -23.86 -11.44 11.54
C GLN A 39 -25.03 -10.49 11.79
N LYS A 40 -25.53 -10.41 13.03
CA LYS A 40 -26.60 -9.45 13.39
C LYS A 40 -26.20 -7.99 13.21
N LEU A 41 -24.94 -7.64 13.50
CA LEU A 41 -24.42 -6.29 13.28
C LEU A 41 -24.32 -5.96 11.78
N ASN A 42 -23.88 -6.91 10.96
CA ASN A 42 -23.82 -6.72 9.50
C ASN A 42 -25.21 -6.65 8.85
N GLU A 43 -26.21 -7.37 9.37
CA GLU A 43 -27.59 -7.28 8.87
C GLU A 43 -28.26 -5.94 9.21
N SER A 44 -27.83 -5.28 10.28
CA SER A 44 -28.34 -3.95 10.67
C SER A 44 -27.80 -2.81 9.81
N THR A 45 -26.65 -2.99 9.17
CA THR A 45 -26.06 -2.00 8.24
C THR A 45 -26.61 -2.13 6.81
N THR A 46 -27.18 -3.27 6.42
CA THR A 46 -27.76 -3.44 5.08
C THR A 46 -29.19 -2.92 4.94
N ASN A 47 -29.88 -2.60 6.04
CA ASN A 47 -31.28 -2.13 6.01
C ASN A 47 -31.44 -0.60 6.11
N LEU A 48 -30.36 0.18 5.94
CA LEU A 48 -30.40 1.66 6.02
C LEU A 48 -30.35 2.38 4.67
N SER A 49 -30.60 1.72 3.55
CA SER A 49 -30.66 2.40 2.25
C SER A 49 -31.74 1.85 1.32
N GLU A 50 -33.01 2.08 1.64
CA GLU A 50 -34.08 1.96 0.66
C GLU A 50 -35.23 2.95 0.97
N SER A 51 -34.88 4.24 1.07
CA SER A 51 -35.84 5.32 0.88
C SER A 51 -35.37 6.21 -0.29
N SER A 52 -35.94 5.91 -1.46
CA SER A 52 -36.21 6.86 -2.55
C SER A 52 -35.00 7.60 -3.16
N ILE A 53 -34.06 6.89 -3.77
CA ILE A 53 -33.21 7.48 -4.81
C ILE A 53 -33.79 7.10 -6.16
N GLN A 54 -34.51 8.04 -6.80
CA GLN A 54 -34.82 7.90 -8.22
C GLN A 54 -33.51 8.06 -8.99
N LEU A 55 -33.01 6.96 -9.57
CA LEU A 55 -31.90 7.01 -10.51
C LEU A 55 -32.35 7.74 -11.77
N GLU A 56 -31.90 8.99 -11.93
CA GLU A 56 -32.03 9.71 -13.19
C GLU A 56 -31.05 9.13 -14.22
N THR A 57 -31.56 8.85 -15.41
CA THR A 57 -30.72 8.36 -16.50
C THR A 57 -29.77 9.46 -16.97
N PRO A 58 -28.58 9.14 -17.53
CA PRO A 58 -27.62 10.12 -18.01
C PRO A 58 -28.22 11.15 -18.99
N LYS A 59 -29.24 10.77 -19.76
CA LYS A 59 -29.98 11.68 -20.65
C LYS A 59 -30.75 12.75 -19.89
N GLN A 60 -31.36 12.43 -18.75
CA GLN A 60 -32.13 13.38 -17.93
C GLN A 60 -31.22 14.41 -17.26
N VAL A 61 -30.02 14.00 -16.83
CA VAL A 61 -29.01 14.91 -16.24
C VAL A 61 -28.47 15.90 -17.28
N ILE A 62 -28.24 15.44 -18.52
CA ILE A 62 -27.79 16.30 -19.63
C ILE A 62 -28.88 17.30 -20.03
N GLN A 63 -30.13 16.87 -20.13
CA GLN A 63 -31.26 17.75 -20.51
C GLN A 63 -31.52 18.85 -19.47
N LYS A 64 -31.39 18.54 -18.17
CA LYS A 64 -31.50 19.55 -17.10
C LYS A 64 -30.38 20.60 -17.14
N ARG A 65 -29.15 20.21 -17.53
CA ARG A 65 -28.04 21.17 -17.69
C ARG A 65 -28.23 22.10 -18.90
N VAL A 66 -28.73 21.58 -20.02
CA VAL A 66 -29.04 22.39 -21.22
C VAL A 66 -30.15 23.40 -20.95
N ASN A 67 -31.17 23.02 -20.17
CA ASN A 67 -32.27 23.92 -19.80
C ASN A 67 -31.88 24.98 -18.75
N LYS A 68 -30.84 24.72 -17.94
CA LYS A 68 -30.32 25.69 -16.97
C LYS A 68 -29.47 26.78 -17.64
N ILE A 69 -28.78 26.45 -18.73
CA ILE A 69 -27.94 27.39 -19.50
C ILE A 69 -28.79 28.34 -20.37
N SER A 70 -29.94 27.88 -20.85
CA SER A 70 -30.85 28.67 -21.70
C SER A 70 -31.63 29.74 -20.93
N ASN A 71 -31.76 29.63 -19.60
CA ASN A 71 -32.51 30.58 -18.77
C ASN A 71 -31.69 31.74 -18.19
N THR A 72 -30.38 31.84 -18.47
CA THR A 72 -29.51 32.92 -17.94
C THR A 72 -29.07 33.96 -18.98
N ARG A 73 -29.54 33.89 -20.23
CA ARG A 73 -29.32 34.97 -21.22
C ARG A 73 -30.53 35.88 -21.30
N ASN A 74 -30.62 36.81 -20.37
CA ASN A 74 -31.23 38.13 -20.57
C ASN A 74 -31.11 38.92 -19.26
N ASN A 75 -30.03 39.70 -19.11
CA ASN A 75 -30.08 40.95 -18.36
C ASN A 75 -28.82 41.81 -18.58
N LYS A 76 -29.08 43.01 -19.13
CA LYS A 76 -28.41 44.30 -18.97
C LYS A 76 -26.87 44.36 -18.89
N ARG A 77 -26.29 44.90 -19.97
CA ARG A 77 -24.99 45.62 -19.94
C ARG A 77 -25.15 46.95 -19.16
N PRO A 78 -24.22 47.29 -18.27
CA PRO A 78 -23.81 48.66 -18.05
C PRO A 78 -22.46 48.92 -18.72
N SER A 79 -22.41 49.99 -19.50
CA SER A 79 -21.20 50.63 -19.99
C SER A 79 -20.55 51.43 -18.86
N SER A 80 -19.29 51.15 -18.55
CA SER A 80 -18.40 52.15 -17.94
C SER A 80 -16.95 51.79 -18.20
N THR A 81 -16.31 52.65 -18.98
CA THR A 81 -14.87 52.86 -19.06
C THR A 81 -14.27 53.06 -17.66
N GLY A 82 -13.43 52.13 -17.23
CA GLY A 82 -12.62 52.24 -16.03
C GLY A 82 -11.23 51.68 -16.32
N ASN A 83 -10.25 52.56 -16.46
CA ASN A 83 -8.83 52.23 -16.49
C ASN A 83 -8.44 51.63 -15.13
N TYR A 84 -8.27 50.32 -15.07
CA TYR A 84 -7.58 49.65 -13.97
C TYR A 84 -6.28 49.09 -14.49
N ASN A 85 -5.19 49.76 -14.12
CA ASN A 85 -3.83 49.24 -14.23
C ASN A 85 -3.70 48.00 -13.34
N CYS A 86 -3.77 46.81 -13.94
CA CYS A 86 -3.40 45.56 -13.31
C CYS A 86 -1.90 45.30 -13.49
N ASN A 87 -1.05 46.16 -12.94
CA ASN A 87 0.38 45.91 -12.80
C ASN A 87 0.67 45.54 -11.33
N ASN A 88 0.42 44.26 -10.98
CA ASN A 88 0.95 43.52 -9.82
C ASN A 88 0.01 42.38 -9.33
N SER A 89 -0.70 41.69 -10.22
CA SER A 89 -1.10 40.32 -9.88
C SER A 89 0.11 39.42 -10.11
N GLY A 90 0.85 39.12 -9.04
CA GLY A 90 1.81 38.03 -8.99
C GLY A 90 1.09 36.71 -9.25
N PHE A 91 0.80 36.42 -10.51
CA PHE A 91 0.56 35.07 -10.99
C PHE A 91 1.91 34.36 -10.92
N ILE A 92 2.24 33.85 -9.73
CA ILE A 92 3.21 32.77 -9.62
C ILE A 92 2.55 31.58 -10.33
N ASN A 93 2.94 31.42 -11.59
CA ASN A 93 2.80 30.25 -12.46
C ASN A 93 2.23 28.98 -11.80
N THR A 94 0.90 28.88 -11.64
CA THR A 94 0.25 27.57 -11.57
C THR A 94 0.12 27.05 -12.99
N GLN A 95 1.19 26.47 -13.52
CA GLN A 95 1.12 25.67 -14.75
C GLN A 95 0.39 24.37 -14.42
N ILE A 96 -0.93 24.38 -14.61
CA ILE A 96 -1.76 23.18 -14.57
C ILE A 96 -1.82 22.66 -16.01
N ALA A 97 -1.09 21.59 -16.29
CA ALA A 97 -1.21 20.85 -17.54
C ALA A 97 -2.06 19.60 -17.29
N LEU A 98 -3.29 19.59 -17.79
CA LEU A 98 -4.03 18.36 -18.05
C LEU A 98 -3.43 17.74 -19.31
N ILE A 99 -2.70 16.65 -19.17
CA ILE A 99 -2.09 15.93 -20.30
C ILE A 99 -3.12 14.93 -20.83
N GLU A 100 -3.85 15.27 -21.91
CA GLU A 100 -4.65 14.26 -22.64
C GLU A 100 -3.74 13.37 -23.52
N PRO A 101 -4.08 12.08 -23.77
CA PRO A 101 -5.03 11.19 -23.09
C PRO A 101 -4.28 10.18 -22.19
N ASN A 102 -3.28 10.65 -21.43
CA ASN A 102 -2.42 9.79 -20.62
C ASN A 102 -2.70 9.98 -19.13
N ASN A 103 -3.93 9.69 -18.69
CA ASN A 103 -4.42 9.50 -17.31
C ASN A 103 -3.53 10.03 -16.17
N GLY A 104 -3.09 11.28 -16.22
CA GLY A 104 -2.07 11.81 -15.32
C GLY A 104 -2.43 13.21 -14.86
N MET A 105 -1.96 13.58 -13.67
CA MET A 105 -2.32 14.83 -13.03
C MET A 105 -1.22 15.29 -12.07
N THR A 106 -0.92 16.58 -12.09
CA THR A 106 -0.01 17.18 -11.11
C THR A 106 -0.83 17.80 -9.99
N LEU A 107 -0.55 17.42 -8.75
CA LEU A 107 -1.25 17.88 -7.55
C LEU A 107 -0.29 18.60 -6.62
N GLN A 108 -0.79 19.57 -5.88
CA GLN A 108 -0.03 20.18 -4.80
C GLN A 108 -0.01 19.26 -3.58
N VAL A 109 1.19 18.93 -3.10
CA VAL A 109 1.36 18.15 -1.88
C VAL A 109 1.03 19.03 -0.69
N ARG A 110 -0.02 18.66 0.04
CA ARG A 110 -0.38 19.31 1.29
C ARG A 110 0.44 18.70 2.41
N SER A 111 1.33 19.50 2.99
CA SER A 111 1.98 19.13 4.24
C SER A 111 0.93 18.99 5.34
N LEU A 112 0.90 17.82 5.98
CA LEU A 112 0.05 17.56 7.15
C LEU A 112 0.65 18.11 8.44
N ASN A 113 1.79 18.82 8.39
CA ASN A 113 2.43 19.39 9.59
C ASN A 113 1.53 20.36 10.37
N ASN A 114 0.44 20.84 9.74
CA ASN A 114 -0.57 21.70 10.38
C ASN A 114 -1.74 20.93 11.01
N LEU A 115 -1.88 19.62 10.76
CA LEU A 115 -2.75 18.75 11.55
C LEU A 115 -2.00 18.48 12.84
N LYS A 116 -2.47 19.08 13.94
CA LYS A 116 -1.78 19.03 15.23
C LYS A 116 -1.68 17.61 15.82
N ASP A 117 -2.40 16.63 15.27
CA ASP A 117 -2.35 15.24 15.70
C ASP A 117 -2.24 14.27 14.51
N GLU A 118 -1.26 13.37 14.53
CA GLU A 118 -1.21 12.18 13.64
C GLU A 118 -2.51 11.36 13.72
N THR A 119 -3.24 11.47 14.84
CA THR A 119 -4.53 10.82 15.04
C THR A 119 -5.61 11.32 14.07
N ASP A 120 -5.47 12.51 13.49
CA ASP A 120 -6.44 13.05 12.54
C ASP A 120 -6.32 12.38 11.17
N TRP A 121 -5.10 12.02 10.75
CA TRP A 121 -4.91 11.21 9.54
C TRP A 121 -5.65 9.88 9.66
N GLU A 122 -5.48 9.22 10.81
CA GLU A 122 -6.03 7.89 11.04
C GLU A 122 -7.56 7.85 11.02
N LYS A 123 -8.23 8.94 11.44
CA LYS A 123 -9.71 9.05 11.46
C LYS A 123 -10.34 9.12 10.07
N ASN A 124 -9.56 9.47 9.05
CA ASN A 124 -10.04 9.60 7.68
C ASN A 124 -10.19 8.25 6.95
N PHE A 125 -9.74 7.15 7.57
CA PHE A 125 -9.83 5.80 7.01
C PHE A 125 -10.80 4.92 7.80
N PRO A 126 -11.49 3.98 7.14
CA PRO A 126 -12.29 2.97 7.83
C PRO A 126 -11.42 2.13 8.77
N MET A 127 -12.02 1.62 9.86
CA MET A 127 -11.32 0.80 10.84
C MET A 127 -10.78 -0.50 10.23
N GLU A 128 -11.40 -1.00 9.16
CA GLU A 128 -10.98 -2.21 8.45
C GLU A 128 -9.72 -2.00 7.61
N MET A 129 -9.29 -0.75 7.42
CA MET A 129 -8.09 -0.42 6.66
C MET A 129 -6.86 -0.47 7.58
N PHE A 130 -5.95 -1.37 7.27
CA PHE A 130 -4.70 -1.56 8.02
C PHE A 130 -3.55 -1.96 7.10
N GLY A 131 -2.34 -2.05 7.69
CA GLY A 131 -1.17 -2.55 7.00
C GLY A 131 -0.70 -1.68 5.84
N TRP A 132 -0.33 -2.32 4.74
CA TRP A 132 0.22 -1.70 3.55
C TRP A 132 -0.74 -0.69 2.93
N GLN A 133 -2.02 -1.05 2.77
CA GLN A 133 -3.01 -0.19 2.14
C GLN A 133 -3.12 1.15 2.86
N ARG A 134 -3.24 1.13 4.20
CA ARG A 134 -3.34 2.35 4.99
C ARG A 134 -2.12 3.27 4.86
N ARG A 135 -0.93 2.68 4.69
CA ARG A 135 0.34 3.40 4.60
C ARG A 135 0.68 3.90 3.21
N HIS A 136 0.13 3.27 2.19
CA HIS A 136 0.31 3.65 0.79
C HIS A 136 -0.98 4.20 0.22
N SER A 137 -1.77 4.90 1.05
CA SER A 137 -2.95 5.62 0.60
C SER A 137 -2.77 7.10 0.75
N ALA A 138 -3.27 7.85 -0.21
CA ALA A 138 -3.29 9.31 -0.16
C ALA A 138 -4.71 9.83 -0.12
N LEU A 139 -4.95 10.87 0.68
CA LEU A 139 -6.23 11.55 0.74
C LEU A 139 -6.32 12.57 -0.39
N VAL A 140 -7.43 12.53 -1.13
CA VAL A 140 -7.74 13.48 -2.22
C VAL A 140 -9.20 13.90 -2.15
N ASN A 141 -9.50 15.08 -2.69
CA ASN A 141 -10.89 15.52 -2.79
C ASN A 141 -11.71 14.54 -3.68
N PRO A 142 -12.93 14.12 -3.28
CA PRO A 142 -13.74 13.19 -4.08
C PRO A 142 -14.12 13.73 -5.47
N GLU A 143 -14.25 15.05 -5.64
CA GLU A 143 -14.52 15.65 -6.95
C GLU A 143 -13.35 15.44 -7.92
N MET A 144 -12.11 15.41 -7.40
CA MET A 144 -10.92 15.11 -8.20
C MET A 144 -10.94 13.71 -8.81
N LEU A 145 -11.37 12.71 -8.04
CA LEU A 145 -11.52 11.33 -8.52
C LEU A 145 -12.53 11.27 -9.66
N SER A 146 -13.60 12.06 -9.56
CA SER A 146 -14.62 12.17 -10.61
C SER A 146 -14.06 12.85 -11.87
N THR A 147 -13.25 13.90 -11.71
CA THR A 147 -12.58 14.61 -12.82
C THR A 147 -11.64 13.70 -13.60
N ILE A 148 -10.87 12.86 -12.91
CA ILE A 148 -9.95 11.91 -13.55
C ILE A 148 -10.60 10.57 -13.91
N CYS A 149 -11.93 10.46 -13.75
CA CYS A 149 -12.71 9.24 -14.01
C CYS A 149 -12.17 7.99 -13.29
N ALA A 150 -11.55 8.16 -12.12
CA ALA A 150 -11.00 7.05 -11.35
C ALA A 150 -11.95 6.63 -10.23
N PRO A 151 -12.24 5.33 -10.07
CA PRO A 151 -13.00 4.88 -8.93
C PRO A 151 -12.20 5.10 -7.62
N PRO A 152 -12.88 5.26 -6.48
CA PRO A 152 -12.21 5.25 -5.17
C PRO A 152 -11.34 4.01 -5.00
N ARG A 153 -10.20 4.16 -4.33
CA ARG A 153 -9.20 3.09 -4.11
C ARG A 153 -8.49 2.60 -5.38
N SER A 154 -8.52 3.39 -6.45
CA SER A 154 -7.69 3.14 -7.62
C SER A 154 -6.22 3.29 -7.30
N ALA A 155 -5.40 2.48 -7.96
CA ALA A 155 -3.94 2.52 -7.86
C ALA A 155 -3.38 3.57 -8.82
N PHE A 156 -2.42 4.35 -8.34
CA PHE A 156 -1.71 5.36 -9.10
C PHE A 156 -0.20 5.20 -8.89
N ALA A 157 0.56 5.50 -9.94
CA ALA A 157 1.97 5.84 -9.85
C ALA A 157 2.07 7.22 -9.24
N ILE A 158 2.98 7.39 -8.30
CA ILE A 158 3.55 8.70 -8.03
C ILE A 158 4.94 8.71 -8.67
N ILE A 159 5.20 9.73 -9.47
CA ILE A 159 6.49 9.95 -10.11
C ILE A 159 7.10 11.18 -9.44
N SER A 160 8.27 11.00 -8.81
CA SER A 160 9.09 12.12 -8.37
C SER A 160 10.06 12.53 -9.47
N ASP A 161 10.07 13.81 -9.81
CA ASP A 161 10.98 14.39 -10.79
C ASP A 161 12.35 14.77 -10.20
N ASP A 162 12.48 14.73 -8.87
CA ASP A 162 13.58 15.35 -8.14
C ASP A 162 14.88 14.50 -8.18
N GLU A 163 14.79 13.22 -8.55
CA GLU A 163 15.94 12.29 -8.60
C GLU A 163 16.07 11.61 -9.97
N THR A 164 17.32 11.43 -10.45
CA THR A 164 17.63 10.59 -11.61
C THR A 164 18.38 9.33 -11.15
N PRO A 165 17.84 8.11 -11.36
CA PRO A 165 16.58 7.80 -12.03
C PRO A 165 15.34 8.22 -11.22
N PHE A 166 14.24 8.53 -11.91
CA PHE A 166 12.98 8.90 -11.28
C PHE A 166 12.53 7.82 -10.30
N THR A 167 12.12 8.24 -9.10
CA THR A 167 11.50 7.32 -8.15
C THR A 167 10.02 7.18 -8.47
N VAL A 168 9.58 5.93 -8.63
CA VAL A 168 8.18 5.57 -8.88
C VAL A 168 7.69 4.72 -7.74
N ASP A 169 6.57 5.10 -7.16
CA ASP A 169 5.90 4.34 -6.10
C ASP A 169 4.41 4.20 -6.39
N VAL A 170 3.75 3.29 -5.67
CA VAL A 170 2.32 3.05 -5.79
C VAL A 170 1.58 3.70 -4.64
N VAL A 171 0.51 4.40 -4.99
CA VAL A 171 -0.44 4.94 -4.03
C VAL A 171 -1.86 4.58 -4.38
N VAL A 172 -2.67 4.40 -3.34
CA VAL A 172 -4.11 4.21 -3.45
C VAL A 172 -4.80 5.53 -3.11
N LEU A 173 -5.57 6.09 -4.03
CA LEU A 173 -6.28 7.34 -3.74
C LEU A 173 -7.55 7.06 -2.93
N TRP A 174 -7.70 7.82 -1.84
CA TRP A 174 -8.82 7.73 -0.92
C TRP A 174 -9.57 9.07 -0.86
N PRO A 175 -10.91 9.07 -1.03
CA PRO A 175 -11.69 10.30 -1.00
C PRO A 175 -11.76 10.90 0.41
N CYS A 176 -11.48 12.19 0.54
CA CYS A 176 -11.64 12.98 1.76
C CYS A 176 -12.05 14.42 1.41
N SER A 177 -13.20 14.87 1.93
CA SER A 177 -13.75 16.20 1.67
C SER A 177 -12.98 17.35 2.34
N GLU A 178 -12.11 17.05 3.31
CA GLU A 178 -11.28 18.05 3.99
C GLU A 178 -10.05 18.45 3.16
N ILE A 179 -9.72 17.67 2.13
CA ILE A 179 -8.65 17.98 1.17
C ILE A 179 -9.22 18.93 0.10
N PRO A 180 -8.62 20.12 -0.10
CA PRO A 180 -8.99 21.03 -1.16
C PRO A 180 -8.83 20.39 -2.55
N LEU A 181 -9.55 20.94 -3.52
CA LEU A 181 -9.35 20.59 -4.92
C LEU A 181 -7.89 20.80 -5.34
N MET A 182 -7.40 19.94 -6.24
CA MET A 182 -6.03 19.96 -6.76
C MET A 182 -4.92 19.74 -5.71
N GLN A 183 -5.27 19.28 -4.50
CA GLN A 183 -4.31 18.91 -3.46
C GLN A 183 -4.35 17.42 -3.16
N ILE A 184 -3.23 16.92 -2.65
CA ILE A 184 -3.07 15.56 -2.16
C ILE A 184 -2.36 15.56 -0.81
N ALA A 185 -2.81 14.71 0.11
CA ALA A 185 -2.13 14.49 1.37
C ALA A 185 -1.65 13.04 1.46
N PHE A 186 -0.39 12.85 1.82
CA PHE A 186 0.21 11.54 2.07
C PHE A 186 0.38 11.31 3.58
N PRO A 187 0.42 10.05 4.03
CA PRO A 187 0.66 9.74 5.43
C PRO A 187 2.06 10.21 5.83
N PRO A 188 2.28 10.67 7.08
CA PRO A 188 3.61 11.08 7.56
C PRO A 188 4.70 10.01 7.40
N THR A 189 4.29 8.73 7.36
CA THR A 189 5.20 7.59 7.18
C THR A 189 5.45 7.24 5.72
N PHE A 190 4.92 8.00 4.76
CA PHE A 190 5.08 7.71 3.33
C PHE A 190 6.52 8.03 2.91
N ILE A 191 7.23 7.05 2.37
CA ILE A 191 8.69 7.13 2.15
C ILE A 191 9.02 8.32 1.24
N ILE A 192 8.25 8.52 0.17
CA ILE A 192 8.55 9.58 -0.80
C ILE A 192 8.31 10.99 -0.23
N GLN A 193 7.52 11.17 0.85
CA GLN A 193 7.43 12.50 1.47
C GLN A 193 8.78 13.03 1.96
N GLN A 194 9.74 12.14 2.24
CA GLN A 194 11.08 12.54 2.66
C GLN A 194 11.96 13.01 1.50
N THR A 195 11.61 12.64 0.26
CA THR A 195 12.40 12.95 -0.94
C THR A 195 11.75 14.00 -1.84
N PHE A 196 10.47 14.32 -1.64
CA PHE A 196 9.84 15.46 -2.31
C PHE A 196 10.36 16.78 -1.72
N ASP A 197 11.40 17.33 -2.32
CA ASP A 197 11.74 18.74 -2.16
C ASP A 197 10.67 19.63 -2.83
N SER A 198 10.00 19.09 -3.84
CA SER A 198 8.95 19.78 -4.57
C SER A 198 7.58 19.73 -3.85
N SER A 199 6.90 20.88 -3.81
CA SER A 199 5.51 20.99 -3.32
C SER A 199 4.47 20.35 -4.24
N LEU A 200 4.89 19.57 -5.24
CA LEU A 200 4.07 19.01 -6.31
C LEU A 200 4.31 17.51 -6.44
N ALA A 201 3.23 16.73 -6.58
CA ALA A 201 3.28 15.31 -6.88
C ALA A 201 2.63 15.05 -8.23
N ARG A 202 3.32 14.33 -9.11
CA ARG A 202 2.75 13.85 -10.37
C ARG A 202 2.14 12.48 -10.16
N LEU A 203 0.84 12.38 -10.36
CA LEU A 203 0.09 11.13 -10.35
C LEU A 203 -0.12 10.65 -11.77
N GLN A 204 0.05 9.35 -11.97
CA GLN A 204 -0.32 8.68 -13.22
C GLN A 204 -1.17 7.46 -12.87
N LEU A 205 -2.34 7.32 -13.48
CA LEU A 205 -3.17 6.14 -13.31
C LEU A 205 -2.42 4.95 -13.89
N ILE A 206 -2.24 3.92 -13.07
CA ILE A 206 -1.64 2.67 -13.54
C ILE A 206 -2.73 1.65 -13.78
N GLN A 207 -2.67 1.00 -14.94
CA GLN A 207 -3.45 -0.21 -15.16
C GLN A 207 -2.83 -1.36 -14.37
N SER A 208 -3.59 -1.96 -13.46
CA SER A 208 -3.17 -3.19 -12.81
C SER A 208 -3.03 -4.29 -13.86
N SER A 209 -1.97 -5.09 -13.77
CA SER A 209 -1.71 -6.22 -14.69
C SER A 209 -2.79 -7.29 -14.70
N GLY A 210 -3.77 -7.23 -13.79
CA GLY A 210 -4.83 -8.23 -13.63
C GLY A 210 -4.34 -9.57 -13.07
N GLN A 211 -3.03 -9.82 -13.11
CA GLN A 211 -2.42 -11.04 -12.61
C GLN A 211 -2.03 -10.88 -11.14
N PRO A 212 -2.67 -11.63 -10.23
CA PRO A 212 -2.36 -11.53 -8.81
C PRO A 212 -0.98 -12.16 -8.51
N LEU A 213 -0.22 -11.52 -7.63
CA LEU A 213 1.02 -12.10 -7.11
C LEU A 213 0.68 -13.18 -6.09
N ASN A 214 1.23 -14.38 -6.32
CA ASN A 214 0.99 -15.55 -5.49
C ASN A 214 2.17 -15.90 -4.58
N ASN A 215 3.40 -15.50 -4.91
CA ASN A 215 4.57 -15.78 -4.10
C ASN A 215 5.46 -14.55 -3.99
N ILE A 216 5.68 -14.13 -2.75
CA ILE A 216 6.57 -13.02 -2.42
C ILE A 216 7.60 -13.53 -1.43
N LEU A 217 8.86 -13.39 -1.79
CA LEU A 217 9.99 -13.60 -0.89
C LEU A 217 10.41 -12.23 -0.34
N LEU A 218 10.38 -12.09 0.98
CA LEU A 218 10.87 -10.91 1.68
C LEU A 218 12.24 -11.24 2.26
N LYS A 219 13.23 -10.41 1.95
CA LYS A 219 14.58 -10.55 2.49
C LYS A 219 14.88 -9.38 3.43
N PRO A 220 15.12 -9.61 4.73
CA PRO A 220 15.48 -8.54 5.66
C PRO A 220 16.70 -7.75 5.17
N GLU A 221 16.62 -6.42 5.19
CA GLU A 221 17.76 -5.57 4.90
C GLU A 221 18.48 -5.20 6.20
N ILE A 222 19.72 -5.69 6.34
CA ILE A 222 20.56 -5.41 7.50
C ILE A 222 21.19 -4.03 7.30
N SER A 223 20.49 -2.98 7.73
CA SER A 223 21.07 -1.64 7.78
C SER A 223 21.92 -1.50 9.06
N LYS A 224 23.02 -0.74 8.97
CA LYS A 224 23.92 -0.51 10.11
C LYS A 224 23.25 0.25 11.27
N ASN A 225 22.17 0.99 10.99
CA ASN A 225 21.68 2.04 11.88
C ASN A 225 20.29 1.78 12.48
N GLU A 226 19.49 0.84 11.97
CA GLU A 226 18.07 0.74 12.38
C GLU A 226 17.73 -0.51 13.17
N THR A 227 17.99 -1.70 12.63
CA THR A 227 17.59 -2.97 13.26
C THR A 227 18.82 -3.84 13.48
N THR A 228 19.06 -4.21 14.74
CA THR A 228 20.21 -5.05 15.08
C THR A 228 19.99 -6.49 14.62
N LEU A 229 21.10 -7.20 14.34
CA LEU A 229 21.04 -8.62 13.97
C LEU A 229 20.31 -9.48 15.02
N GLN A 230 20.50 -9.16 16.31
CA GLN A 230 19.83 -9.86 17.40
C GLN A 230 18.31 -9.67 17.37
N GLU A 231 17.83 -8.51 16.95
CA GLU A 231 16.39 -8.24 16.84
C GLU A 231 15.78 -9.02 15.67
N TRP A 232 16.48 -9.06 14.53
CA TRP A 232 16.05 -9.89 13.40
C TRP A 232 16.00 -11.38 13.77
N SER A 233 16.99 -11.90 14.51
CA SER A 233 16.95 -13.27 15.03
C SER A 233 15.80 -13.52 16.00
N LYS A 234 15.49 -12.54 16.87
CA LYS A 234 14.31 -12.66 17.74
C LYS A 234 13.04 -12.74 16.91
N LEU A 235 12.89 -11.87 15.89
CA LEU A 235 11.73 -11.86 15.01
C LEU A 235 11.55 -13.17 14.22
N SER A 236 12.64 -13.78 13.75
CA SER A 236 12.57 -15.04 13.00
C SER A 236 12.02 -16.22 13.81
N LYS A 237 12.13 -16.14 15.14
CA LYS A 237 11.61 -17.14 16.09
C LYS A 237 10.14 -16.91 16.48
N LEU A 238 9.52 -15.81 16.02
CA LEU A 238 8.13 -15.47 16.37
C LEU A 238 7.15 -15.95 15.30
N ASP A 239 6.41 -17.02 15.60
CA ASP A 239 5.40 -17.57 14.67
C ASP A 239 4.37 -16.53 14.22
N TYR A 240 3.96 -15.64 15.13
CA TYR A 240 2.97 -14.60 14.86
C TYR A 240 3.48 -13.49 13.96
N PHE A 241 4.80 -13.33 13.79
CA PHE A 241 5.35 -12.33 12.88
C PHE A 241 5.01 -12.65 11.42
N ASN A 242 5.09 -13.92 11.03
CA ASN A 242 4.67 -14.36 9.70
C ASN A 242 3.18 -14.09 9.45
N TYR A 243 2.35 -14.28 10.47
CA TYR A 243 0.92 -13.95 10.38
C TYR A 243 0.70 -12.45 10.22
N PHE A 244 1.41 -11.63 11.01
CA PHE A 244 1.39 -10.19 10.87
C PHE A 244 1.77 -9.74 9.46
N ILE A 245 2.82 -10.28 8.86
CA ILE A 245 3.26 -9.94 7.49
C ILE A 245 2.17 -10.25 6.47
N LYS A 246 1.53 -11.42 6.57
CA LYS A 246 0.40 -11.79 5.69
C LYS A 246 -0.75 -10.80 5.81
N CYS A 247 -1.11 -10.41 7.03
CA CYS A 247 -2.13 -9.41 7.27
C CYS A 247 -1.70 -8.03 6.72
N TYR A 248 -0.47 -7.61 7.00
CA TYR A 248 0.07 -6.31 6.59
C TYR A 248 0.01 -6.13 5.07
N PHE A 249 0.42 -7.13 4.30
CA PHE A 249 0.38 -7.07 2.83
C PHE A 249 -0.94 -7.55 2.22
N GLY A 250 -1.98 -7.78 3.02
CA GLY A 250 -3.29 -8.13 2.51
C GLY A 250 -3.80 -7.07 1.53
N ASN A 251 -4.06 -7.46 0.28
CA ASN A 251 -4.43 -6.55 -0.82
C ASN A 251 -3.40 -5.44 -1.11
N ALA A 252 -2.13 -5.64 -0.78
CA ALA A 252 -1.07 -4.72 -1.18
C ALA A 252 -0.96 -4.64 -2.71
N LEU A 253 -0.41 -3.53 -3.18
CA LEU A 253 -0.08 -3.31 -4.59
C LEU A 253 1.42 -3.08 -4.68
N PHE A 254 2.08 -3.75 -5.61
CA PHE A 254 3.52 -3.62 -5.78
C PHE A 254 3.87 -3.30 -7.23
N LEU A 255 4.93 -2.51 -7.40
CA LEU A 255 5.63 -2.43 -8.67
C LEU A 255 6.61 -3.59 -8.74
N ILE A 256 6.71 -4.25 -9.90
CA ILE A 256 7.68 -5.34 -10.13
C ILE A 256 9.11 -4.87 -9.83
N ASN A 257 9.39 -3.58 -10.05
CA ASN A 257 10.70 -2.99 -9.86
C ASN A 257 10.90 -2.34 -8.49
N SER A 258 9.92 -2.45 -7.57
CA SER A 258 10.12 -2.00 -6.18
C SER A 258 11.11 -2.94 -5.50
N ASN A 259 12.34 -2.46 -5.32
CA ASN A 259 13.40 -3.26 -4.72
C ASN A 259 13.21 -3.46 -3.22
N SER A 260 12.63 -2.50 -2.50
CA SER A 260 12.49 -2.56 -1.05
C SER A 260 11.15 -2.02 -0.56
N THR A 261 10.79 -2.39 0.68
CA THR A 261 9.63 -1.88 1.39
C THR A 261 9.94 -1.76 2.87
N GLN A 262 9.34 -0.74 3.51
CA GLN A 262 9.43 -0.54 4.94
C GLN A 262 8.13 -0.97 5.62
N ILE A 263 8.27 -1.75 6.68
CA ILE A 263 7.18 -2.20 7.53
C ILE A 263 7.42 -1.62 8.91
N ILE A 264 6.38 -1.11 9.58
CA ILE A 264 6.49 -0.77 10.99
C ILE A 264 5.84 -1.86 11.84
N TYR A 265 6.61 -2.39 12.77
CA TYR A 265 6.21 -3.45 13.68
C TYR A 265 6.54 -3.07 15.11
N TYR A 266 5.53 -2.96 15.98
CA TYR A 266 5.66 -2.44 17.35
C TYR A 266 6.49 -1.14 17.43
N GLY A 267 6.19 -0.19 16.54
CA GLY A 267 6.86 1.12 16.48
C GLY A 267 8.26 1.09 15.85
N ARG A 268 8.77 -0.07 15.44
CA ARG A 268 10.10 -0.20 14.80
C ARG A 268 9.97 -0.28 13.30
N LYS A 269 10.86 0.40 12.59
CA LYS A 269 10.99 0.33 11.13
C LYS A 269 11.82 -0.89 10.74
N LEU A 270 11.26 -1.74 9.91
CA LEU A 270 11.86 -2.95 9.37
C LEU A 270 11.90 -2.83 7.85
N ASN A 271 13.08 -2.81 7.26
CA ASN A 271 13.24 -2.76 5.81
C ASN A 271 13.40 -4.17 5.25
N PHE A 272 12.73 -4.43 4.13
CA PHE A 272 12.80 -5.69 3.42
C PHE A 272 13.05 -5.41 1.94
N LYS A 273 13.97 -6.17 1.35
CA LYS A 273 14.06 -6.32 -0.09
C LYS A 273 12.95 -7.26 -0.56
N ILE A 274 12.20 -6.86 -1.58
CA ILE A 274 11.13 -7.67 -2.16
C ILE A 274 11.70 -8.44 -3.35
N ILE A 275 11.46 -9.75 -3.38
CA ILE A 275 11.82 -10.62 -4.49
C ILE A 275 10.55 -11.34 -4.95
N PHE A 276 10.09 -11.02 -6.15
CA PHE A 276 8.98 -11.72 -6.79
C PHE A 276 9.48 -13.05 -7.33
N LYS A 277 8.83 -14.15 -6.91
CA LYS A 277 9.09 -15.47 -7.48
C LYS A 277 7.95 -15.82 -8.40
N GLU A 278 8.25 -15.96 -9.69
CA GLU A 278 7.35 -16.66 -10.58
C GLU A 278 7.24 -18.10 -10.07
N GLU A 279 6.01 -18.62 -9.97
CA GLU A 279 5.88 -20.06 -9.76
C GLU A 279 6.52 -20.72 -10.97
N GLU A 280 7.56 -21.50 -10.72
CA GLU A 280 7.92 -22.63 -11.57
C GLU A 280 6.68 -23.51 -11.57
N LYS A 281 5.73 -23.17 -12.44
CA LYS A 281 4.64 -24.05 -12.81
C LYS A 281 5.36 -25.30 -13.29
N GLU A 282 5.10 -26.41 -12.63
CA GLU A 282 5.56 -27.72 -13.05
C GLU A 282 4.87 -27.96 -14.39
N TYR A 283 5.59 -27.71 -15.48
CA TYR A 283 5.08 -27.85 -16.82
C TYR A 283 5.33 -29.29 -17.26
N ASP A 284 4.29 -29.96 -17.76
CA ASP A 284 4.45 -31.20 -18.51
C ASP A 284 5.49 -30.98 -19.61
N GLU A 285 6.44 -31.91 -19.74
CA GLU A 285 7.69 -31.80 -20.51
C GLU A 285 7.50 -31.27 -21.95
N ASP A 286 6.33 -31.48 -22.55
CA ASP A 286 5.99 -31.02 -23.91
C ASP A 286 5.87 -29.48 -24.04
N THR A 287 5.55 -28.76 -22.96
CA THR A 287 5.47 -27.28 -22.96
C THR A 287 6.81 -26.60 -22.62
N ASP A 288 7.81 -27.38 -22.19
CA ASP A 288 9.13 -26.89 -21.82
C ASP A 288 9.99 -26.54 -23.05
N ILE A 289 9.73 -27.20 -24.20
CA ILE A 289 10.34 -26.88 -25.50
C ILE A 289 9.86 -25.50 -26.00
N GLU A 290 8.56 -25.22 -25.88
CA GLU A 290 7.96 -23.96 -26.35
C GLU A 290 8.40 -22.77 -25.48
N ARG A 291 8.62 -23.00 -24.17
CA ARG A 291 9.23 -22.00 -23.28
C ARG A 291 10.71 -21.81 -23.55
N LYS A 292 11.51 -22.86 -23.76
CA LYS A 292 12.93 -22.73 -24.14
C LYS A 292 13.07 -21.95 -25.44
N MET A 293 12.19 -22.17 -26.42
CA MET A 293 12.13 -21.35 -27.64
C MET A 293 11.81 -19.88 -27.32
N LYS A 294 10.83 -19.59 -26.45
CA LYS A 294 10.51 -18.21 -26.03
C LYS A 294 11.57 -17.53 -25.17
N SER A 295 12.31 -18.28 -24.35
CA SER A 295 13.42 -17.73 -23.55
C SER A 295 14.64 -17.47 -24.40
N LEU A 296 14.93 -18.33 -25.39
CA LEU A 296 15.99 -18.10 -26.37
C LEU A 296 15.71 -16.88 -27.24
N CYS A 297 14.46 -16.63 -27.64
CA CYS A 297 14.08 -15.39 -28.32
C CYS A 297 14.14 -14.13 -27.45
N LYS A 298 14.28 -14.23 -26.13
CA LYS A 298 14.43 -13.07 -25.22
C LYS A 298 15.89 -12.71 -24.93
N ILE A 299 16.84 -13.56 -25.28
CA ILE A 299 18.27 -13.38 -24.96
C ILE A 299 19.02 -12.62 -26.06
N GLU A 300 18.47 -12.49 -27.26
CA GLU A 300 19.11 -11.70 -28.34
C GLU A 300 18.84 -10.18 -28.28
N ASP A 301 18.00 -9.72 -27.34
CA ASP A 301 17.74 -8.28 -27.10
C ASP A 301 18.53 -7.70 -25.91
N GLU A 302 19.62 -8.37 -25.47
CA GLU A 302 20.58 -7.83 -24.49
C GLU A 302 21.65 -6.91 -25.13
N SER A 303 21.44 -6.45 -26.37
CA SER A 303 22.29 -5.39 -26.93
C SER A 303 21.89 -4.02 -26.35
N GLU A 304 22.82 -3.42 -25.63
CA GLU A 304 22.77 -2.12 -24.93
C GLU A 304 22.51 -0.93 -25.88
N THR A 305 21.38 -0.92 -26.57
CA THR A 305 20.78 0.32 -27.03
C THR A 305 19.78 0.75 -25.99
N ILE A 306 20.17 1.78 -25.23
CA ILE A 306 19.31 2.55 -24.32
C ILE A 306 18.26 3.27 -25.19
N ASN A 307 17.36 2.51 -25.79
CA ASN A 307 16.10 3.04 -26.23
C ASN A 307 15.34 3.36 -24.96
N SER A 308 15.18 4.65 -24.69
CA SER A 308 14.36 5.27 -23.66
C SER A 308 12.86 4.95 -23.85
N SER A 309 12.54 3.69 -24.15
CA SER A 309 11.20 3.17 -24.08
C SER A 309 10.70 3.44 -22.67
N ILE A 310 9.70 4.32 -22.60
CA ILE A 310 9.06 4.77 -21.38
C ILE A 310 8.56 3.50 -20.69
N TYR A 311 9.29 3.04 -19.68
CA TYR A 311 8.95 1.83 -18.96
C TYR A 311 7.68 2.11 -18.18
N TYR A 312 6.54 1.66 -18.69
CA TYR A 312 5.28 1.82 -17.99
C TYR A 312 5.30 0.93 -16.74
N PRO A 313 5.26 1.52 -15.53
CA PRO A 313 5.29 0.75 -14.30
C PRO A 313 4.11 -0.22 -14.28
N THR A 314 4.39 -1.52 -14.18
CA THR A 314 3.34 -2.54 -14.05
C THR A 314 3.06 -2.78 -12.57
N VAL A 315 1.81 -2.56 -12.16
CA VAL A 315 1.36 -2.80 -10.78
C VAL A 315 0.66 -4.14 -10.67
N HIS A 316 1.12 -4.92 -9.71
CA HIS A 316 0.50 -6.17 -9.34
C HIS A 316 -0.20 -6.07 -8.00
N ARG A 317 -1.37 -6.71 -7.92
CA ARG A 317 -2.09 -6.88 -6.66
C ARG A 317 -1.67 -8.16 -5.99
N VAL A 318 -1.38 -8.10 -4.70
CA VAL A 318 -1.15 -9.28 -3.87
C VAL A 318 -2.44 -10.08 -3.75
N SER A 319 -2.37 -11.36 -4.09
CA SER A 319 -3.47 -12.30 -3.89
C SER A 319 -3.78 -12.47 -2.40
N HIS A 320 -5.06 -12.65 -2.05
CA HIS A 320 -5.43 -13.09 -0.70
C HIS A 320 -4.87 -14.49 -0.36
N LEU A 321 -4.50 -15.26 -1.37
CA LEU A 321 -3.83 -16.57 -1.24
C LEU A 321 -2.30 -16.47 -1.35
N CYS A 322 -1.75 -15.26 -1.41
CA CYS A 322 -0.32 -15.07 -1.59
C CYS A 322 0.47 -15.71 -0.44
N LYS A 323 1.43 -16.56 -0.82
CA LYS A 323 2.39 -17.16 0.10
C LYS A 323 3.53 -16.17 0.31
N PHE A 324 3.56 -15.60 1.51
CA PHE A 324 4.70 -14.83 1.99
C PHE A 324 5.72 -15.75 2.62
N LYS A 325 6.95 -15.71 2.10
CA LYS A 325 8.11 -16.36 2.73
C LYS A 325 9.09 -15.26 3.12
N ILE A 326 9.64 -15.36 4.32
CA ILE A 326 10.72 -14.49 4.76
C ILE A 326 12.01 -15.31 4.70
N ASP A 327 13.03 -14.79 4.00
CA ASP A 327 14.34 -15.41 3.93
C ASP A 327 15.17 -15.02 5.16
N TRP A 328 15.23 -15.92 6.14
CA TRP A 328 16.01 -15.72 7.36
C TRP A 328 17.44 -16.24 7.25
N ASN A 329 17.83 -16.87 6.14
CA ASN A 329 19.09 -17.62 6.06
C ASN A 329 20.30 -16.74 6.34
N GLU A 330 20.36 -15.56 5.72
CA GLU A 330 21.47 -14.61 5.92
C GLU A 330 21.57 -14.14 7.37
N ILE A 331 20.43 -13.83 8.01
CA ILE A 331 20.38 -13.40 9.41
C ILE A 331 20.90 -14.51 10.33
N LEU A 332 20.44 -15.74 10.12
CA LEU A 332 20.81 -16.88 10.96
C LEU A 332 22.28 -17.27 10.80
N GLN A 333 22.82 -17.20 9.58
CA GLN A 333 24.24 -17.44 9.31
C GLN A 333 25.12 -16.38 9.97
N LEU A 334 24.75 -15.10 9.86
CA LEU A 334 25.49 -14.01 10.50
C LEU A 334 25.46 -14.09 12.03
N GLU A 335 24.38 -14.61 12.61
CA GLU A 335 24.29 -14.82 14.06
C GLU A 335 25.19 -15.98 14.51
N ALA A 336 25.15 -17.12 13.82
CA ALA A 336 26.00 -18.27 14.12
C ALA A 336 27.50 -17.90 14.08
N ASN A 337 27.91 -17.12 13.08
CA ASN A 337 29.30 -16.66 12.95
C ASN A 337 29.74 -15.71 14.08
N LYS A 338 28.81 -15.02 14.76
CA LYS A 338 29.15 -14.19 15.94
C LYS A 338 29.43 -15.03 17.17
N ASP A 339 28.72 -16.15 17.32
CA ASP A 339 28.90 -17.04 18.46
C ASP A 339 30.21 -17.84 18.34
N GLU A 340 30.60 -18.24 17.12
CA GLU A 340 31.90 -18.87 16.87
C GLU A 340 33.08 -17.94 17.21
N LYS A 341 32.99 -16.66 16.83
CA LYS A 341 34.04 -15.67 17.17
C LYS A 341 34.18 -15.43 18.66
N LYS A 342 33.09 -15.50 19.43
CA LYS A 342 33.15 -15.40 20.90
C LYS A 342 33.78 -16.65 21.53
N ASN A 343 33.50 -17.82 20.96
CA ASN A 343 34.03 -19.09 21.49
C ASN A 343 35.49 -19.35 21.11
N GLN A 344 35.98 -18.73 20.02
CA GLN A 344 37.39 -18.84 19.61
C GLN A 344 38.36 -18.08 20.53
N GLY A 345 37.88 -17.43 21.61
CA GLY A 345 38.75 -16.97 22.67
C GLY A 345 39.91 -16.12 22.15
N PHE A 346 39.62 -15.18 21.25
CA PHE A 346 40.45 -13.98 21.17
C PHE A 346 40.30 -13.29 22.53
N SER A 347 41.04 -13.78 23.52
CA SER A 347 41.53 -12.95 24.59
C SER A 347 42.24 -11.84 23.84
N ASP A 348 41.61 -10.66 23.81
CA ASP A 348 42.30 -9.43 23.53
C ASP A 348 43.57 -9.52 24.39
N VAL A 349 44.70 -9.81 23.73
CA VAL A 349 46.00 -9.60 24.33
C VAL A 349 46.03 -8.09 24.43
N ASP A 350 45.64 -7.60 25.62
CA ASP A 350 45.90 -6.24 26.06
C ASP A 350 47.39 -6.04 25.81
N ASP A 351 47.74 -5.42 24.70
CA ASP A 351 49.11 -5.06 24.36
C ASP A 351 49.45 -3.83 25.22
N PRO A 352 50.17 -3.97 26.36
CA PRO A 352 50.32 -2.89 27.32
C PRO A 352 51.37 -1.85 26.89
N ASP A 353 52.05 -2.06 25.76
CA ASP A 353 53.31 -1.37 25.43
C ASP A 353 53.17 -0.35 24.29
N CYS A 354 52.22 0.57 24.40
CA CYS A 354 52.23 1.83 23.64
C CYS A 354 52.12 3.04 24.59
N LEU A 355 53.06 3.11 25.53
CA LEU A 355 53.49 4.36 26.15
C LEU A 355 54.97 4.57 25.82
N LEU A 356 55.25 5.34 24.76
CA LEU A 356 56.47 6.17 24.64
C LEU A 356 56.18 7.37 23.75
#